data_AF-A0A2P6JNH9-F1
#
_entry.id   AF-A0A2P6JNH9-F1
#
_cell.length_a   1.000
_cell.length_b   1.000
_cell.length_c   1.000
_cell.angle_alpha   90.00
_cell.angle_beta   90.00
_cell.angle_gamma   90.00
#
_symmetry.space_group_name_H-M   'P 1'
#
loop_
_entity.id
_entity.type
_entity.pdbx_description
1 polymer ?
#
loop_
_entity_poly.entity_id
_entity_poly.type
_entity_poly.pdbx_seq_one_letter_code
_entity_poly.pdbx_strand_id
1 'polypeptide(L)'
;MQYAGLAALVGCLALLLLCLTLRFGWRLEWLLGWLKGCGLLLLLGVCVSAAAVAWELYQFRSITDGGRVATLELRQIAEQQYEARLDAAAGSHQLPLHGDLWELEVQVLRWRGLPHILGLEDGYRLNGVNGRYLRLEQQREMGAVLARPLHDTPPWRDAWRWLDRLDLGWLYADAFAIRFMPMADGARYVIEIGATGLSPVAMNAQALGAMKGFE
;
A
#
# COMPACT_ATOMS: atom_id res chain seq x y z
N MET A 1 46.59 59.08 -11.61
CA MET A 1 47.13 58.28 -12.74
C MET A 1 47.27 56.78 -12.42
N GLN A 2 47.61 56.34 -11.19
CA GLN A 2 47.79 54.92 -10.84
C GLN A 2 46.50 54.08 -10.82
N TYR A 3 45.41 54.59 -10.24
CA TYR A 3 44.13 53.85 -10.16
C TYR A 3 43.44 53.65 -11.51
N ALA A 4 43.67 54.53 -12.48
CA ALA A 4 43.16 54.37 -13.85
C ALA A 4 43.84 53.21 -14.59
N GLY A 5 45.13 53.00 -14.35
CA GLY A 5 45.88 51.84 -14.88
C GLY A 5 45.41 50.52 -14.28
N LEU A 6 45.16 50.48 -12.97
CA LEU A 6 44.57 49.30 -12.31
C LEU A 6 43.16 49.00 -12.82
N ALA A 7 42.32 50.02 -12.98
CA ALA A 7 40.97 49.86 -13.53
C ALA A 7 41.00 49.31 -14.96
N ALA A 8 41.91 49.79 -15.81
CA ALA A 8 42.09 49.27 -17.17
C ALA A 8 42.59 47.81 -17.17
N LEU A 9 43.50 47.45 -16.27
CA LEU A 9 44.05 46.10 -16.17
C LEU A 9 43.01 45.10 -15.67
N VAL A 10 42.22 45.48 -14.65
CA VAL A 10 41.09 44.68 -14.16
C VAL A 10 40.00 44.57 -15.22
N GLY A 11 39.71 45.64 -15.97
CA GLY A 11 38.76 45.63 -17.08
C GLY A 11 39.19 44.70 -18.21
N CYS A 12 40.48 44.74 -18.60
CA CYS A 12 41.05 43.80 -19.57
C CYS A 12 41.01 42.35 -19.08
N LEU A 13 41.31 42.10 -17.80
CA LEU A 13 41.24 40.78 -17.20
C LEU A 13 39.80 40.25 -17.21
N ALA A 14 38.82 41.10 -16.86
CA ALA A 14 37.40 40.76 -16.89
C ALA A 14 36.91 40.46 -18.30
N LEU A 15 37.30 41.27 -19.30
CA LEU A 15 36.99 41.03 -20.71
C LEU A 15 37.63 39.74 -21.23
N LEU A 16 38.86 39.42 -20.81
CA LEU A 16 39.55 38.19 -21.19
C LEU A 16 38.86 36.96 -20.60
N LEU A 17 38.45 37.01 -19.33
CA LEU A 17 37.66 35.97 -18.67
C LEU A 17 36.27 35.81 -19.32
N LEU A 18 35.62 36.92 -19.70
CA LEU A 18 34.33 36.90 -20.40
C LEU A 18 34.45 36.30 -21.81
N CYS A 19 35.54 36.60 -22.52
CA CYS A 19 35.81 36.04 -23.83
C CYS A 19 36.17 34.54 -23.75
N LEU A 20 36.92 34.13 -22.71
CA LEU A 20 37.20 32.72 -22.43
C LEU A 20 35.94 31.93 -22.09
N THR A 21 35.05 32.47 -21.25
CA THR A 21 33.77 31.82 -20.89
C THR A 21 32.82 31.70 -22.07
N LEU A 22 32.73 32.71 -22.94
CA LEU A 22 31.97 32.63 -24.19
C LEU A 22 32.58 31.62 -25.19
N ARG A 23 33.90 31.53 -25.27
CA ARG A 23 34.60 30.59 -26.17
C ARG A 23 34.54 29.15 -25.67
N PHE A 24 34.60 28.92 -24.36
CA PHE A 24 34.41 27.59 -23.74
C PHE A 24 32.92 27.19 -23.68
N GLY A 25 32.02 28.15 -23.48
CA GLY A 25 30.58 27.97 -23.38
C GLY A 25 29.90 27.51 -24.67
N TRP A 26 30.60 27.53 -25.81
CA TRP A 26 30.10 27.03 -27.09
C TRP A 26 30.18 25.50 -27.25
N ARG A 27 30.57 24.75 -26.21
CA ARG A 27 30.40 23.28 -26.15
C ARG A 27 29.00 22.91 -25.63
N LEU A 28 27.96 23.46 -26.26
CA LEU A 28 26.57 23.08 -25.98
C LEU A 28 26.38 21.56 -26.09
N GLU A 29 27.15 20.89 -26.96
CA GLU A 29 27.27 19.43 -27.10
C GLU A 29 27.49 18.70 -25.76
N TRP A 30 28.32 19.24 -24.85
CA TRP A 30 28.57 18.61 -23.54
C TRP A 30 27.38 18.79 -22.59
N LEU A 31 26.77 19.98 -22.57
CA LEU A 31 25.57 20.25 -21.78
C LEU A 31 24.35 19.49 -22.30
N LEU A 32 24.18 19.40 -23.63
CA LEU A 32 23.17 18.58 -24.30
C LEU A 32 23.41 17.09 -24.07
N GLY A 33 24.67 16.64 -24.09
CA GLY A 33 25.04 15.27 -23.71
C GLY A 33 24.71 14.95 -22.26
N TRP A 34 25.01 15.87 -21.34
CA TRP A 34 24.65 15.77 -19.93
C TRP A 34 23.13 15.78 -19.73
N LEU A 35 22.40 16.69 -20.38
CA LEU A 35 20.94 16.78 -20.31
C LEU A 35 20.27 15.54 -20.91
N LYS A 36 20.79 15.01 -22.03
CA LYS A 36 20.34 13.72 -22.61
C LYS A 36 20.61 12.57 -21.63
N GLY A 37 21.76 12.55 -20.97
CA GLY A 37 22.08 11.57 -19.93
C GLY A 37 21.13 11.64 -18.74
N CYS A 38 20.88 12.85 -18.20
CA CYS A 38 19.90 13.09 -17.14
C CYS A 38 18.49 12.70 -17.57
N GLY A 39 18.08 13.03 -18.79
CA GLY A 39 16.79 12.63 -19.35
C GLY A 39 16.65 11.11 -19.47
N LEU A 40 17.71 10.42 -19.91
CA LEU A 40 17.72 8.96 -20.01
C LEU A 40 17.71 8.28 -18.65
N LEU A 41 18.42 8.84 -17.65
CA LEU A 41 18.37 8.40 -16.26
C LEU A 41 16.99 8.61 -15.64
N LEU A 42 16.35 9.75 -15.90
CA LEU A 42 14.98 10.02 -15.47
C LEU A 42 14.00 9.02 -16.08
N LEU A 43 14.10 8.78 -17.39
CA LEU A 43 13.26 7.81 -18.09
C LEU A 43 13.48 6.39 -17.56
N LEU A 44 14.72 6.00 -17.30
CA LEU A 44 15.05 4.72 -16.68
C LEU A 44 14.43 4.62 -15.28
N GLY A 45 14.50 5.69 -14.48
CA GLY A 45 13.84 5.78 -13.19
C GLY A 45 12.32 5.59 -13.28
N VAL A 46 11.68 6.20 -14.28
CA VAL A 46 10.25 6.02 -14.56
C VAL A 46 9.92 4.59 -14.99
N CYS A 47 10.76 3.95 -15.81
CA CYS A 47 10.57 2.55 -16.20
C CYS A 47 10.67 1.61 -14.99
N VAL A 48 11.65 1.83 -14.12
CA VAL A 48 11.84 1.02 -12.91
C VAL A 48 10.67 1.21 -11.93
N SER A 49 10.19 2.45 -11.74
CA SER A 49 9.03 2.70 -10.88
C SER A 49 7.75 2.08 -11.46
N ALA A 50 7.53 2.21 -12.78
CA ALA A 50 6.40 1.57 -13.46
C ALA A 50 6.43 0.04 -13.34
N ALA A 51 7.61 -0.58 -13.49
CA ALA A 51 7.77 -2.02 -13.30
C ALA A 51 7.49 -2.45 -11.85
N ALA A 52 7.93 -1.66 -10.86
CA ALA A 52 7.63 -1.92 -9.45
C ALA A 52 6.13 -1.82 -9.14
N VAL A 53 5.45 -0.81 -9.69
CA VAL A 53 3.99 -0.66 -9.56
C VAL A 53 3.26 -1.81 -10.25
N ALA A 54 3.68 -2.20 -11.46
CA ALA A 54 3.09 -3.35 -12.16
C ALA A 54 3.25 -4.66 -11.36
N TRP A 55 4.41 -4.86 -10.72
CA TRP A 55 4.65 -6.00 -9.85
C TRP A 55 3.75 -6.03 -8.62
N GLU A 56 3.46 -4.87 -8.03
CA GLU A 56 2.51 -4.76 -6.93
C GLU A 56 1.08 -5.01 -7.39
N LEU A 57 0.67 -4.42 -8.52
CA LEU A 57 -0.66 -4.63 -9.11
C LEU A 57 -0.92 -6.10 -9.47
N TYR A 58 0.13 -6.84 -9.87
CA TYR A 58 0.02 -8.28 -10.15
C TYR A 58 -0.37 -9.12 -8.92
N GLN A 59 -0.16 -8.62 -7.70
CA GLN A 59 -0.58 -9.30 -6.47
C GLN A 59 -2.06 -9.09 -6.14
N PHE A 60 -2.74 -8.15 -6.81
CA PHE A 60 -4.17 -7.93 -6.62
C PHE A 60 -4.97 -9.00 -7.36
N ARG A 61 -6.05 -9.45 -6.72
CA ARG A 61 -7.00 -10.42 -7.26
C ARG A 61 -8.24 -9.68 -7.73
N SER A 62 -8.92 -10.15 -8.77
CA SER A 62 -10.16 -9.49 -9.20
C SER A 62 -11.31 -9.73 -8.23
N ILE A 63 -12.15 -8.71 -8.05
CA ILE A 63 -13.34 -8.75 -7.20
C ILE A 63 -14.47 -9.38 -7.99
N THR A 64 -15.01 -10.46 -7.45
CA THR A 64 -16.28 -11.05 -7.90
C THR A 64 -17.33 -10.81 -6.82
N ASP A 65 -18.49 -10.29 -7.20
CA ASP A 65 -19.57 -9.99 -6.25
C ASP A 65 -20.09 -11.29 -5.59
N GLY A 66 -20.11 -11.32 -4.26
CA GLY A 66 -20.38 -12.54 -3.47
C GLY A 66 -19.23 -13.56 -3.49
N GLY A 67 -18.06 -13.16 -3.99
CA GLY A 67 -16.88 -14.00 -4.06
C GLY A 67 -16.27 -14.25 -2.68
N ARG A 68 -15.79 -15.47 -2.46
CA ARG A 68 -15.06 -15.83 -1.23
C ARG A 68 -13.64 -15.28 -1.28
N VAL A 69 -13.32 -14.35 -0.38
CA VAL A 69 -12.00 -13.72 -0.28
C VAL A 69 -11.04 -14.58 0.54
N ALA A 70 -11.50 -14.99 1.72
CA ALA A 70 -10.70 -15.74 2.68
C ALA A 70 -11.60 -16.56 3.60
N THR A 71 -11.04 -17.62 4.17
CA THR A 71 -11.65 -18.37 5.27
C THR A 71 -10.79 -18.16 6.51
N LEU A 72 -11.40 -17.68 7.59
CA LEU A 72 -10.76 -17.48 8.88
C LEU A 72 -11.22 -18.56 9.84
N GLU A 73 -10.28 -19.31 10.38
CA GLU A 73 -10.50 -20.28 11.44
C GLU A 73 -9.75 -19.84 12.69
N LEU A 74 -10.46 -19.78 13.81
CA LEU A 74 -9.93 -19.36 15.10
C LEU A 74 -9.86 -20.56 16.03
N ARG A 75 -8.70 -20.74 16.67
CA ARG A 75 -8.48 -21.77 17.67
C ARG A 75 -7.92 -21.15 18.94
N GLN A 76 -8.54 -21.38 20.08
CA GLN A 76 -8.07 -20.84 21.34
C GLN A 76 -6.85 -21.63 21.82
N ILE A 77 -5.75 -20.92 22.09
CA ILE A 77 -4.54 -21.51 22.70
C ILE A 77 -4.52 -21.20 24.20
N ALA A 78 -4.91 -19.99 24.60
CA ALA A 78 -5.00 -19.57 25.99
C ALA A 78 -6.14 -18.53 26.19
N GLU A 79 -6.28 -18.04 27.42
CA GLU A 79 -7.26 -16.98 27.71
C GLU A 79 -6.93 -15.71 26.90
N GLN A 80 -7.89 -15.24 26.09
CA GLN A 80 -7.72 -14.11 25.17
C GLN A 80 -6.55 -14.25 24.17
N GLN A 81 -6.11 -15.49 23.89
CA GLN A 81 -5.09 -15.80 22.88
C GLN A 81 -5.60 -16.86 21.93
N TYR A 82 -5.68 -16.50 20.65
CA TYR A 82 -6.20 -17.33 19.57
C TYR A 82 -5.15 -17.50 18.48
N GLU A 83 -5.10 -18.68 17.87
CA GLU A 83 -4.44 -18.90 16.60
C GLU A 83 -5.44 -18.68 15.48
N ALA A 84 -5.18 -17.70 14.63
CA ALA A 84 -5.94 -17.44 13.43
C ALA A 84 -5.26 -18.09 12.24
N ARG A 85 -5.97 -19.02 11.62
CA ARG A 85 -5.61 -19.56 10.30
C ARG A 85 -6.46 -18.87 9.25
N LEU A 86 -5.80 -18.10 8.40
CA LEU A 86 -6.42 -17.42 7.27
C LEU A 86 -6.04 -18.14 5.98
N ASP A 87 -7.00 -18.85 5.40
CA ASP A 87 -6.86 -19.51 4.11
C ASP A 87 -7.46 -18.61 3.01
N ALA A 88 -6.58 -18.03 2.18
CA ALA A 88 -6.96 -17.18 1.05
C ALA A 88 -6.40 -17.74 -0.26
N ALA A 89 -6.90 -17.24 -1.40
CA ALA A 89 -6.41 -17.64 -2.72
C ALA A 89 -4.93 -17.25 -2.98
N ALA A 90 -4.36 -16.35 -2.18
CA ALA A 90 -2.94 -15.98 -2.24
C ALA A 90 -2.04 -16.94 -1.42
N GLY A 91 -2.61 -17.61 -0.42
CA GLY A 91 -1.87 -18.46 0.51
C GLY A 91 -2.63 -18.68 1.83
N SER A 92 -2.10 -19.61 2.62
CA SER A 92 -2.53 -19.86 4.00
C SER A 92 -1.56 -19.18 4.96
N HIS A 93 -2.07 -18.34 5.85
CA HIS A 93 -1.28 -17.68 6.89
C HIS A 93 -1.79 -18.11 8.27
N GLN A 94 -0.86 -18.46 9.17
CA GLN A 94 -1.15 -18.75 10.57
C GLN A 94 -0.55 -17.65 11.42
N LEU A 95 -1.39 -17.01 12.22
CA LEU A 95 -1.06 -15.78 12.94
C LEU A 95 -1.63 -15.84 14.35
N PRO A 96 -0.83 -15.55 15.39
CA PRO A 96 -1.37 -15.40 16.74
C PRO A 96 -2.16 -14.09 16.82
N LEU A 97 -3.43 -14.19 17.20
CA LEU A 97 -4.31 -13.09 17.53
C LEU A 97 -4.54 -13.02 19.04
N HIS A 98 -4.62 -11.81 19.56
CA HIS A 98 -4.85 -11.57 20.98
C HIS A 98 -6.05 -10.65 21.14
N GLY A 99 -6.93 -10.97 22.10
CA GLY A 99 -8.14 -10.23 22.37
C GLY A 99 -9.42 -11.05 22.29
N ASP A 100 -10.54 -10.35 22.33
CA ASP A 100 -11.89 -10.93 22.34
C ASP A 100 -12.58 -10.78 20.98
N LEU A 101 -12.15 -9.79 20.18
CA LEU A 101 -12.71 -9.42 18.89
C LEU A 101 -11.63 -9.44 17.81
N TRP A 102 -11.99 -9.84 16.60
CA TRP A 102 -11.12 -9.74 15.44
C TRP A 102 -11.61 -8.67 14.47
N GLU A 103 -10.65 -8.09 13.75
CA GLU A 103 -10.85 -7.14 12.67
C GLU A 103 -10.04 -7.59 11.46
N LEU A 104 -10.60 -7.47 10.26
CA LEU A 104 -9.92 -7.79 9.01
C LEU A 104 -10.02 -6.60 8.07
N GLU A 105 -8.90 -6.21 7.49
CA GLU A 105 -8.82 -5.13 6.53
C GLU A 105 -8.36 -5.66 5.16
N VAL A 106 -9.02 -5.19 4.12
CA VAL A 106 -8.75 -5.50 2.71
C VAL A 106 -8.60 -4.19 1.96
N GLN A 107 -7.49 -4.07 1.25
CA GLN A 107 -7.24 -2.97 0.32
C GLN A 107 -7.89 -3.31 -1.01
N VAL A 108 -8.60 -2.34 -1.58
CA VAL A 108 -9.36 -2.44 -2.82
C VAL A 108 -8.87 -1.35 -3.78
N LEU A 109 -8.82 -1.70 -5.07
CA LEU A 109 -8.54 -0.80 -6.17
C LEU A 109 -9.73 -0.84 -7.11
N ARG A 110 -10.40 0.30 -7.28
CA ARG A 110 -11.59 0.43 -8.13
C ARG A 110 -11.28 1.22 -9.38
N TRP A 111 -11.59 0.63 -10.53
CA TRP A 111 -11.45 1.28 -11.82
C TRP A 111 -12.71 2.10 -12.13
N ARG A 112 -12.54 3.30 -12.68
CA ARG A 112 -13.67 4.17 -13.05
C ARG A 112 -13.48 4.77 -14.43
N GLY A 113 -14.59 5.00 -15.12
CA GLY A 113 -14.58 5.62 -16.45
C GLY A 113 -14.18 4.62 -17.54
N LEU A 114 -13.32 5.05 -18.46
CA LEU A 114 -12.94 4.24 -19.64
C LEU A 114 -12.38 2.85 -19.28
N PRO A 115 -11.47 2.67 -18.30
CA PRO A 115 -10.95 1.35 -17.96
C PRO A 115 -12.04 0.38 -17.50
N HIS A 116 -12.98 0.85 -16.67
CA HIS A 116 -14.12 0.04 -16.22
C HIS A 116 -15.04 -0.34 -17.40
N ILE A 117 -15.30 0.60 -18.32
CA ILE A 117 -16.10 0.35 -19.53
C ILE A 117 -15.41 -0.66 -20.47
N LEU A 118 -14.07 -0.68 -20.49
CA LEU A 118 -13.27 -1.64 -21.24
C LEU A 118 -13.23 -3.04 -20.59
N GLY A 119 -13.88 -3.24 -19.44
CA GLY A 119 -13.97 -4.50 -18.74
C GLY A 119 -12.83 -4.77 -17.76
N LEU A 120 -12.11 -3.74 -17.29
CA LEU A 120 -11.18 -3.93 -16.18
C LEU A 120 -11.97 -4.16 -14.89
N GLU A 121 -11.71 -5.32 -14.27
CA GLU A 121 -12.27 -5.70 -12.98
C GLU A 121 -11.54 -5.00 -11.83
N ASP A 122 -12.27 -4.65 -10.79
CA ASP A 122 -11.72 -4.09 -9.55
C ASP A 122 -10.81 -5.12 -8.87
N GLY A 123 -9.74 -4.65 -8.23
CA GLY A 123 -8.76 -5.49 -7.56
C GLY A 123 -8.90 -5.46 -6.04
N TYR A 124 -8.60 -6.57 -5.36
CA TYR A 124 -8.49 -6.63 -3.90
C TYR A 124 -7.19 -7.32 -3.45
N ARG A 125 -6.74 -6.94 -2.26
CA ARG A 125 -5.62 -7.55 -1.54
C ARG A 125 -5.87 -7.52 -0.04
N LEU A 126 -5.61 -8.64 0.64
CA LEU A 126 -5.69 -8.73 2.10
C LEU A 126 -4.58 -7.88 2.73
N ASN A 127 -4.95 -6.93 3.59
CA ASN A 127 -4.00 -6.04 4.25
C ASN A 127 -3.51 -6.64 5.57
N GLY A 128 -4.44 -6.93 6.49
CA GLY A 128 -4.08 -7.40 7.81
C GLY A 128 -5.29 -7.90 8.60
N VAL A 129 -5.01 -8.79 9.54
CA VAL A 129 -5.96 -9.22 10.56
C VAL A 129 -5.44 -8.75 11.92
N ASN A 130 -6.33 -8.19 12.72
CA ASN A 130 -6.00 -7.67 14.04
C ASN A 130 -6.92 -8.25 15.09
N GLY A 131 -6.39 -8.40 16.31
CA GLY A 131 -7.15 -8.72 17.50
C GLY A 131 -7.40 -7.46 18.33
N ARG A 132 -8.54 -7.41 19.01
CA ARG A 132 -8.98 -6.27 19.78
C ARG A 132 -9.64 -6.74 21.08
N TYR A 133 -9.34 -6.03 22.15
CA TYR A 133 -9.90 -6.28 23.47
C TYR A 133 -11.20 -5.51 23.65
N LEU A 134 -12.15 -6.09 24.38
CA LEU A 134 -13.36 -5.38 24.79
C LEU A 134 -13.03 -4.29 25.82
N ARG A 135 -12.05 -4.54 26.70
CA ARG A 135 -11.64 -3.62 27.76
C ARG A 135 -10.46 -2.78 27.31
N LEU A 136 -10.62 -1.45 27.40
CA LEU A 136 -9.60 -0.47 27.01
C LEU A 136 -8.35 -0.54 27.91
N GLU A 137 -8.53 -0.92 29.18
CA GLU A 137 -7.43 -1.09 30.14
C GLU A 137 -6.49 -2.22 29.71
N GLN A 138 -7.04 -3.38 29.32
CA GLN A 138 -6.26 -4.51 28.81
C GLN A 138 -5.51 -4.16 27.53
N GLN A 139 -6.14 -3.40 26.62
CA GLN A 139 -5.49 -2.97 25.37
C GLN A 139 -4.29 -2.04 25.61
N ARG A 140 -4.29 -1.25 26.69
CA ARG A 140 -3.15 -0.39 27.05
C ARG A 140 -2.01 -1.18 27.71
N GLU A 141 -2.34 -2.16 28.53
CA GLU A 141 -1.36 -2.99 29.24
C GLU A 141 -0.66 -4.01 28.33
N MET A 142 -1.40 -4.64 27.41
CA MET A 142 -0.84 -5.64 26.50
C MET A 142 -0.20 -5.02 25.25
N GLY A 143 -0.29 -3.69 25.11
CA GLY A 143 0.13 -2.94 23.94
C GLY A 143 -0.83 -3.17 22.76
N ALA A 144 -0.98 -2.15 21.90
CA ALA A 144 -1.64 -2.36 20.61
C ALA A 144 -0.81 -3.40 19.83
N VAL A 145 -1.26 -4.65 19.82
CA VAL A 145 -0.62 -5.70 19.01
C VAL A 145 -0.66 -5.19 17.58
N LEU A 146 0.52 -4.93 17.03
CA LEU A 146 0.67 -4.35 15.70
C LEU A 146 0.00 -5.28 14.70
N ALA A 147 -0.98 -4.76 13.96
CA ALA A 147 -1.62 -5.47 12.85
C ALA A 147 -0.51 -6.02 11.94
N ARG A 148 -0.43 -7.35 11.82
CA ARG A 148 0.59 -7.98 10.98
C ARG A 148 0.09 -7.92 9.54
N PRO A 149 0.86 -7.33 8.61
CA PRO A 149 0.47 -7.33 7.22
C PRO A 149 0.40 -8.78 6.71
N LEU A 150 -0.67 -9.10 6.00
CA LEU A 150 -0.91 -10.37 5.32
C LEU A 150 -0.19 -10.44 3.96
N HIS A 151 0.46 -9.34 3.56
CA HIS A 151 1.28 -9.24 2.36
C HIS A 151 2.75 -8.95 2.72
N ASP A 152 3.68 -9.49 1.93
CA ASP A 152 5.12 -9.28 2.12
C ASP A 152 5.63 -7.94 1.54
N THR A 153 4.74 -7.06 1.06
CA THR A 153 5.14 -5.76 0.53
C THR A 153 5.57 -4.79 1.65
N PRO A 154 6.82 -4.27 1.61
CA PRO A 154 7.25 -3.25 2.54
C PRO A 154 6.57 -1.90 2.26
N PRO A 155 6.41 -1.04 3.28
CA PRO A 155 5.57 0.15 3.18
C PRO A 155 6.03 1.18 2.15
N TRP A 156 7.32 1.25 1.85
CA TRP A 156 7.88 2.16 0.84
C TRP A 156 7.58 1.70 -0.61
N ARG A 157 7.31 0.40 -0.80
CA ARG A 157 7.00 -0.21 -2.11
C ARG A 157 5.49 -0.37 -2.34
N ASP A 158 4.68 -0.04 -1.35
CA ASP A 158 3.25 -0.29 -1.38
C ASP A 158 2.50 0.66 -2.33
N ALA A 159 2.31 0.20 -3.57
CA ALA A 159 1.65 0.96 -4.62
C ALA A 159 0.27 1.47 -4.20
N TRP A 160 -0.50 0.66 -3.45
CA TRP A 160 -1.82 1.06 -2.99
C TRP A 160 -1.78 2.34 -2.15
N ARG A 161 -0.81 2.47 -1.23
CA ARG A 161 -0.63 3.69 -0.42
C ARG A 161 -0.22 4.91 -1.25
N TRP A 162 0.53 4.70 -2.33
CA TRP A 162 0.87 5.78 -3.25
C TRP A 162 -0.37 6.20 -4.06
N LEU A 163 -1.14 5.24 -4.55
CA LEU A 163 -2.37 5.46 -5.30
C LEU A 163 -3.45 6.11 -4.44
N ASP A 164 -3.60 5.73 -3.17
CA ASP A 164 -4.55 6.37 -2.24
C ASP A 164 -4.27 7.86 -2.04
N ARG A 165 -3.01 8.27 -2.14
CA ARG A 165 -2.62 9.70 -2.10
C ARG A 165 -2.76 10.41 -3.44
N LEU A 166 -2.80 9.66 -4.53
CA LEU A 166 -2.88 10.18 -5.89
C LEU A 166 -4.33 10.09 -6.35
N ASP A 167 -5.02 11.22 -6.44
CA ASP A 167 -6.40 11.26 -6.98
C ASP A 167 -6.37 11.11 -8.51
N LEU A 168 -6.12 9.88 -8.95
CA LEU A 168 -6.19 9.48 -10.35
C LEU A 168 -7.67 9.30 -10.65
N GLY A 169 -8.35 10.27 -11.26
CA GLY A 169 -9.82 10.21 -11.48
C GLY A 169 -10.37 8.99 -12.25
N TRP A 170 -9.51 8.08 -12.71
CA TRP A 170 -9.82 6.80 -13.35
C TRP A 170 -9.50 5.56 -12.49
N LEU A 171 -8.80 5.71 -11.35
CA LEU A 171 -8.46 4.64 -10.43
C LEU A 171 -8.46 5.13 -8.98
N TYR A 172 -9.31 4.51 -8.16
CA TYR A 172 -9.49 4.87 -6.76
C TYR A 172 -9.00 3.75 -5.86
N ALA A 173 -8.19 4.10 -4.86
CA ALA A 173 -7.87 3.20 -3.77
C ALA A 173 -8.97 3.30 -2.70
N ASP A 174 -9.41 2.17 -2.19
CA ASP A 174 -10.40 2.09 -1.13
C ASP A 174 -10.06 0.96 -0.15
N ALA A 175 -10.62 0.98 1.05
CA ALA A 175 -10.35 -0.02 2.08
C ALA A 175 -11.65 -0.54 2.68
N PHE A 176 -11.86 -1.85 2.58
CA PHE A 176 -12.95 -2.52 3.26
C PHE A 176 -12.45 -3.14 4.55
N ALA A 177 -13.22 -2.96 5.61
CA ALA A 177 -12.87 -3.50 6.92
C ALA A 177 -14.08 -4.18 7.57
N ILE A 178 -13.85 -5.39 8.09
CA ILE A 178 -14.72 -6.04 9.06
C ILE A 178 -14.20 -5.66 10.44
N ARG A 179 -15.08 -5.19 11.31
CA ARG A 179 -14.71 -4.77 12.67
C ARG A 179 -15.61 -5.44 13.68
N PHE A 180 -15.10 -5.58 14.90
CA PHE A 180 -15.85 -6.03 16.07
C PHE A 180 -16.46 -7.43 15.97
N MET A 181 -15.82 -8.36 15.26
CA MET A 181 -16.34 -9.72 15.17
C MET A 181 -15.87 -10.56 16.36
N PRO A 182 -16.74 -11.34 17.00
CA PRO A 182 -16.37 -12.10 18.20
C PRO A 182 -15.41 -13.25 17.86
N MET A 183 -14.36 -13.39 18.68
CA MET A 183 -13.51 -14.56 18.68
C MET A 183 -14.13 -15.64 19.57
N ALA A 184 -14.17 -16.87 19.08
CA ALA A 184 -14.60 -18.03 19.84
C ALA A 184 -13.79 -19.25 19.41
N ASP A 185 -13.59 -20.20 20.33
CA ASP A 185 -12.82 -21.39 20.06
C ASP A 185 -13.48 -22.26 18.98
N GLY A 186 -12.68 -22.63 17.98
CA GLY A 186 -13.12 -23.37 16.81
C GLY A 186 -14.04 -22.57 15.87
N ALA A 187 -14.23 -21.26 16.06
CA ALA A 187 -15.08 -20.47 15.17
C ALA A 187 -14.51 -20.39 13.75
N ARG A 188 -15.37 -20.64 12.76
CA ARG A 188 -14.99 -20.55 11.34
C ARG A 188 -15.88 -19.55 10.61
N TYR A 189 -15.24 -18.56 10.00
CA TYR A 189 -15.87 -17.51 9.22
C TYR A 189 -15.39 -17.58 7.77
N VAL A 190 -16.30 -17.48 6.81
CA VAL A 190 -15.97 -17.18 5.42
C VAL A 190 -16.19 -15.70 5.21
N ILE A 191 -15.19 -15.02 4.66
CA ILE A 191 -15.26 -13.61 4.31
C ILE A 191 -15.62 -13.53 2.84
N GLU A 192 -16.78 -12.95 2.56
CA GLU A 192 -17.25 -12.65 1.22
C GLU A 192 -17.03 -11.17 0.91
N ILE A 193 -16.70 -10.86 -0.33
CA ILE A 193 -16.61 -9.48 -0.83
C ILE A 193 -17.81 -9.21 -1.74
N GLY A 194 -18.47 -8.09 -1.47
CA GLY A 194 -19.51 -7.55 -2.33
C GLY A 194 -19.12 -6.19 -2.87
N ALA A 195 -19.99 -5.62 -3.71
CA ALA A 195 -19.79 -4.30 -4.30
C ALA A 195 -19.56 -3.15 -3.28
N THR A 196 -20.10 -3.27 -2.06
CA THR A 196 -20.08 -2.20 -1.04
C THR A 196 -19.22 -2.51 0.18
N GLY A 197 -18.64 -3.71 0.28
CA GLY A 197 -17.87 -4.08 1.48
C GLY A 197 -17.64 -5.56 1.63
N LEU A 198 -17.16 -5.93 2.83
CA LEU A 198 -16.92 -7.31 3.24
C LEU A 198 -18.02 -7.78 4.17
N SER A 199 -18.43 -9.04 4.01
CA SER A 199 -19.43 -9.68 4.87
C SER A 199 -18.87 -10.99 5.44
N PRO A 200 -18.78 -11.13 6.78
CA PRO A 200 -18.43 -12.40 7.41
C PRO A 200 -19.65 -13.31 7.49
N VAL A 201 -19.51 -14.54 6.99
CA VAL A 201 -20.52 -15.59 7.05
C VAL A 201 -20.04 -16.68 8.02
N ALA A 202 -20.80 -16.92 9.09
CA ALA A 202 -20.51 -17.98 10.04
C ALA A 202 -20.71 -19.36 9.40
N MET A 203 -19.69 -20.22 9.44
CA MET A 203 -19.71 -21.56 8.84
C MET A 203 -20.01 -22.68 9.83
N ASN A 204 -20.01 -22.39 11.13
CA ASN A 204 -20.26 -23.39 12.17
C ASN A 204 -21.09 -22.84 13.33
N ALA A 205 -21.58 -23.77 14.17
CA ALA A 205 -22.39 -23.44 15.33
C ALA A 205 -21.64 -22.55 16.34
N GLN A 206 -20.32 -22.68 16.45
CA GLN A 206 -19.50 -21.84 17.33
C GLN A 206 -19.46 -20.39 16.85
N ALA A 207 -19.18 -20.15 15.57
CA ALA A 207 -19.23 -18.82 14.97
C ALA A 207 -20.65 -18.21 15.06
N LEU A 208 -21.68 -19.00 14.77
CA LEU A 208 -23.06 -18.52 14.85
C LEU A 208 -23.47 -18.19 16.29
N GLY A 209 -23.05 -19.01 17.25
CA GLY A 209 -23.27 -18.78 18.68
C GLY A 209 -22.56 -17.52 19.16
N ALA A 210 -21.32 -17.31 18.72
CA ALA A 210 -20.55 -16.11 19.03
C ALA A 210 -21.22 -14.85 18.49
N MET A 211 -21.70 -14.87 17.24
CA MET A 211 -22.42 -13.74 16.64
C MET A 211 -23.73 -13.41 17.38
N LYS A 212 -24.53 -14.43 17.72
CA LYS A 212 -25.80 -14.24 18.46
C LYS A 212 -25.61 -13.73 19.88
N GLY A 213 -24.50 -14.07 20.53
CA GLY A 213 -24.18 -13.58 21.87
C GLY A 213 -23.75 -12.11 21.89
N PHE A 214 -23.62 -11.48 20.72
CA PHE A 214 -23.11 -10.14 20.54
C PHE A 214 -24.17 -9.14 20.03
N GLU A 215 -25.38 -9.60 19.69
CA GLU A 215 -26.58 -8.78 19.40
C GLU A 215 -27.30 -8.39 20.71
#